data_AF-A0A7S4JA16-F1
#
_entry.id   AF-A0A7S4JA16-F1
#
_cell.length_a   1.000
_cell.length_b   1.000
_cell.length_c   1.000
_cell.angle_alpha   90.00
_cell.angle_beta   90.00
_cell.angle_gamma   90.00
#
_symmetry.space_group_name_H-M   'P 1'
#
loop_
_entity.id
_entity.type
_entity.pdbx_description
1 polymer ?
#
loop_
_entity_poly.entity_id
_entity_poly.type
_entity_poly.pdbx_seq_one_letter_code
_entity_poly.pdbx_strand_id
1 'polypeptide(L)'
;MEDCPADLRHLLESSLIRSKARRLPCSRCQQLNLDCDSFRPCKQCSKSGHKNSCDAVQELTSACSACKVSKVKCDRKRPCSNCIRRGKGSECCDPPAGGSWAELEERRLVRLSSSSTIQQPETPLAAPSHVDVWSDFALSSDGSDKQVGSLYPLLVKMSQAGYCKTSLLMMINSMGPDIRSAMCAVVEGIMKKPISDWRVGASLSAANSSDAVYLRNFAKLKESKLSLGYWTVHWRPGGMLREKIEISKGLGHLLKRNPEEILSRAASCEFELPSSDLEFLCVLLEDLYCFADTTMVRYGRVCRRCPGSKLGESCFVRVLSVKSIDEQKRLISSTHSMELLDANDWDKLHHDPSSNRCIYLQLMYSMGVVRTAEELLDRHKQDMLFDENFANMLQSQEGRYRMKKVAEFIRNKFSALLEPV
;
A
#
# COMPACT_ATOMS: atom_id res chain seq x y z
N MET A 1 15.91 2.10 26.32
CA MET A 1 14.84 1.51 25.47
C MET A 1 13.48 1.80 26.12
N GLU A 2 13.35 2.99 26.70
CA GLU A 2 12.20 3.47 27.45
C GLU A 2 11.92 4.87 26.89
N ASP A 3 10.65 5.24 26.81
CA ASP A 3 10.08 6.44 26.15
C ASP A 3 9.69 6.27 24.66
N CYS A 4 8.74 5.35 24.43
CA CYS A 4 7.79 5.51 23.33
C CYS A 4 6.61 6.37 23.84
N PRO A 5 6.27 7.51 23.21
CA PRO A 5 5.20 8.39 23.69
C PRO A 5 3.87 7.66 23.85
N ALA A 6 3.20 7.85 24.99
CA ALA A 6 1.95 7.17 25.35
C ALA A 6 0.84 7.29 24.28
N ASP A 7 0.79 8.41 23.55
CA ASP A 7 -0.20 8.67 22.50
C ASP A 7 -0.07 7.75 21.27
N LEU A 8 1.16 7.39 20.90
CA LEU A 8 1.42 6.50 19.76
C LEU A 8 1.10 5.04 20.10
N ARG A 9 1.34 4.64 21.35
CA ARG A 9 0.96 3.32 21.85
C ARG A 9 -0.56 3.14 21.87
N HIS A 10 -1.30 4.16 22.29
CA HIS A 10 -2.76 4.14 22.28
C HIS A 10 -3.34 4.05 20.85
N LEU A 11 -2.74 4.72 19.86
CA LEU A 11 -3.12 4.60 18.45
C LEU A 11 -2.80 3.22 17.85
N LEU A 12 -1.71 2.59 18.25
CA LEU A 12 -1.35 1.23 17.82
C LEU A 12 -2.22 0.16 18.49
N GLU A 13 -2.53 0.30 19.78
CA GLU A 13 -3.40 -0.64 20.50
C GLU A 13 -4.86 -0.56 20.01
N SER A 14 -5.37 0.63 19.73
CA SER A 14 -6.73 0.81 19.19
C SER A 14 -6.90 0.28 17.76
N SER A 15 -5.84 0.29 16.93
CA SER A 15 -5.88 -0.21 15.55
C SER A 15 -5.64 -1.72 15.42
N LEU A 16 -4.96 -2.35 16.41
CA LEU A 16 -4.73 -3.80 16.45
C LEU A 16 -5.91 -4.60 17.03
N ILE A 17 -6.85 -3.95 17.71
CA ILE A 17 -8.10 -4.59 18.17
C ILE A 17 -9.07 -4.70 16.98
N ARG A 18 -8.77 -5.60 16.03
CA ARG A 18 -9.83 -6.18 15.20
C ARG A 18 -10.73 -6.98 16.12
N SER A 19 -12.00 -6.60 16.19
CA SER A 19 -13.03 -7.31 16.96
C SER A 19 -13.02 -8.81 16.57
N LYS A 20 -12.44 -9.65 17.43
CA LYS A 20 -12.70 -11.09 17.39
C LYS A 20 -14.20 -11.24 17.61
N ALA A 21 -14.97 -11.41 16.53
CA ALA A 21 -16.37 -11.73 16.63
C ALA A 21 -16.51 -12.91 17.61
N ARG A 22 -17.11 -12.66 18.77
CA ARG A 22 -17.27 -13.67 19.82
C ARG A 22 -18.08 -14.81 19.22
N ARG A 23 -17.43 -15.95 18.99
CA ARG A 23 -18.09 -17.13 18.42
C ARG A 23 -18.87 -17.81 19.55
N LEU A 24 -20.13 -18.14 19.28
CA LEU A 24 -20.97 -18.86 20.23
C LEU A 24 -20.59 -20.36 20.26
N PRO A 25 -20.50 -20.99 21.45
CA PRO A 25 -20.31 -22.43 21.58
C PRO A 25 -21.52 -23.22 21.04
N CYS A 26 -21.35 -24.50 20.66
CA CYS A 26 -22.51 -25.36 20.37
C CYS A 26 -23.36 -25.59 21.61
N SER A 27 -24.66 -25.86 21.46
CA SER A 27 -25.56 -26.00 22.61
C SER A 27 -25.08 -27.09 23.57
N ARG A 28 -24.55 -28.21 23.05
CA ARG A 28 -23.94 -29.25 23.88
C ARG A 28 -22.71 -28.76 24.66
N CYS A 29 -21.75 -28.10 24.00
CA CYS A 29 -20.58 -27.56 24.69
C CYS A 29 -20.98 -26.46 25.67
N GLN A 30 -21.99 -25.65 25.35
CA GLN A 30 -22.50 -24.61 26.23
C GLN A 30 -23.15 -25.22 27.48
N GLN A 31 -24.01 -26.23 27.32
CA GLN A 31 -24.67 -26.94 28.42
C GLN A 31 -23.67 -27.63 29.35
N LEU A 32 -22.62 -28.22 28.77
CA LEU A 32 -21.57 -28.91 29.52
C LEU A 32 -20.44 -27.98 29.97
N ASN A 33 -20.55 -26.68 29.69
CA ASN A 33 -19.54 -25.65 29.98
C ASN A 33 -18.13 -26.02 29.46
N LEU A 34 -18.06 -26.58 28.25
CA LEU A 34 -16.85 -27.02 27.56
C LEU A 34 -16.39 -25.98 26.52
N ASP A 35 -15.08 -25.87 26.34
CA ASP A 35 -14.50 -25.06 25.27
C ASP A 35 -14.86 -25.61 23.89
N CYS A 36 -15.63 -24.84 23.14
CA CYS A 36 -16.06 -25.17 21.78
C CYS A 36 -15.14 -24.51 20.76
N ASP A 37 -14.44 -25.30 19.95
CA ASP A 37 -13.61 -24.77 18.86
C ASP A 37 -14.43 -24.44 17.61
N SER A 38 -13.74 -24.02 16.54
CA SER A 38 -14.39 -23.59 15.30
C SER A 38 -14.68 -24.72 14.29
N PHE A 39 -14.25 -25.94 14.57
CA PHE A 39 -14.48 -27.06 13.66
C PHE A 39 -15.91 -27.57 13.85
N ARG A 40 -16.52 -28.16 12.81
CA ARG A 40 -17.87 -28.74 12.90
C ARG A 40 -17.84 -30.14 12.28
N PRO A 41 -18.19 -31.19 13.03
CA PRO A 41 -18.42 -31.19 14.48
C PRO A 41 -17.21 -30.64 15.26
N CYS A 42 -17.42 -29.91 16.36
CA CYS A 42 -16.30 -29.38 17.15
C CYS A 42 -15.43 -30.52 17.67
N LYS A 43 -14.15 -30.26 17.95
CA LYS A 43 -13.24 -31.32 18.43
C LYS A 43 -13.80 -32.04 19.64
N GLN A 44 -14.51 -31.32 20.52
CA GLN A 44 -15.06 -31.91 21.73
C GLN A 44 -16.28 -32.79 21.50
N CYS A 45 -17.20 -32.40 20.61
CA CYS A 45 -18.25 -33.30 20.15
C CYS A 45 -17.69 -34.49 19.37
N SER A 46 -16.63 -34.29 18.60
CA SER A 46 -15.96 -35.38 17.86
C SER A 46 -15.32 -36.40 18.77
N LYS A 47 -14.56 -35.95 19.79
CA LYS A 47 -13.93 -36.81 20.79
C LYS A 47 -14.95 -37.54 21.65
N SER A 48 -16.06 -36.89 21.98
CA SER A 48 -17.09 -37.49 22.82
C SER A 48 -18.01 -38.47 22.07
N GLY A 49 -17.80 -38.73 20.77
CA GLY A 49 -18.69 -39.59 19.97
C GLY A 49 -20.04 -38.96 19.61
N HIS A 50 -20.24 -37.67 19.91
CA HIS A 50 -21.49 -36.94 19.70
C HIS A 50 -21.43 -36.03 18.47
N LYS A 51 -20.89 -36.56 17.36
CA LYS A 51 -20.75 -35.80 16.11
C LYS A 51 -22.09 -35.30 15.58
N ASN A 52 -23.13 -36.14 15.69
CA ASN A 52 -24.47 -35.86 15.15
C ASN A 52 -25.29 -34.88 16.01
N SER A 53 -24.88 -34.61 17.25
CA SER A 53 -25.54 -33.67 18.16
C SER A 53 -24.73 -32.38 18.36
N CYS A 54 -23.74 -32.12 17.50
CA CYS A 54 -23.01 -30.85 17.50
C CYS A 54 -23.85 -29.80 16.79
N ASP A 55 -24.81 -29.26 17.54
CA ASP A 55 -25.89 -28.39 17.11
C ASP A 55 -25.56 -26.92 17.35
N ALA A 56 -24.26 -26.53 17.33
CA ALA A 56 -23.93 -25.11 17.17
C ALA A 56 -24.66 -24.72 15.91
N VAL A 57 -25.83 -24.09 16.12
CA VAL A 57 -26.81 -23.88 15.09
C VAL A 57 -25.96 -23.27 14.00
N GLN A 58 -25.92 -23.89 12.82
CA GLN A 58 -25.85 -23.05 11.64
C GLN A 58 -27.14 -22.23 11.75
N GLU A 59 -27.15 -21.23 12.65
CA GLU A 59 -28.00 -20.09 12.50
C GLU A 59 -27.83 -19.80 11.03
N LEU A 60 -28.96 -19.77 10.33
CA LEU A 60 -29.13 -19.20 9.02
C LEU A 60 -28.63 -17.74 9.12
N THR A 61 -27.31 -17.60 9.29
CA THR A 61 -26.58 -16.41 9.72
C THR A 61 -26.37 -15.52 8.53
N SER A 62 -26.37 -16.13 7.34
CA SER A 62 -26.42 -15.42 6.09
C SER A 62 -27.79 -14.78 5.91
N ALA A 63 -27.76 -13.50 5.57
CA ALA A 63 -28.86 -12.87 4.85
C ALA A 63 -29.31 -13.75 3.68
N CYS A 64 -30.62 -13.76 3.37
CA CYS A 64 -31.12 -14.41 2.16
C CYS A 64 -30.38 -13.88 0.93
N SER A 65 -30.36 -14.65 -0.16
CA SER A 65 -29.66 -14.29 -1.40
C SER A 65 -29.95 -12.84 -1.85
N ALA A 66 -31.23 -12.45 -1.83
CA ALA A 66 -31.67 -11.10 -2.22
C ALA A 66 -31.16 -9.97 -1.30
N CYS A 67 -31.26 -10.15 0.02
CA CYS A 67 -30.76 -9.15 0.99
C CYS A 67 -29.23 -9.08 0.98
N LYS A 68 -28.56 -10.21 0.76
CA LYS A 68 -27.09 -10.32 0.66
C LYS A 68 -26.58 -9.57 -0.58
N VAL A 69 -27.21 -9.77 -1.75
CA VAL A 69 -26.89 -9.05 -3.00
C VAL A 69 -27.15 -7.55 -2.85
N SER A 70 -28.23 -7.19 -2.17
CA SER A 70 -28.63 -5.80 -1.92
C SER A 70 -27.86 -5.13 -0.77
N LYS A 71 -26.98 -5.86 -0.07
CA LYS A 71 -26.25 -5.40 1.13
C LYS A 71 -27.16 -4.76 2.21
N VAL A 72 -28.39 -5.26 2.37
CA VAL A 72 -29.33 -4.79 3.41
C VAL A 72 -29.44 -5.80 4.56
N LYS A 73 -29.72 -5.31 5.78
CA LYS A 73 -29.87 -6.17 6.97
C LYS A 73 -31.05 -7.13 6.77
N CYS A 74 -30.81 -8.42 6.95
CA CYS A 74 -31.84 -9.46 6.87
C CYS A 74 -32.27 -9.84 8.29
N ASP A 75 -33.58 -9.86 8.55
CA ASP A 75 -34.17 -10.32 9.82
C ASP A 75 -34.21 -11.85 9.94
N ARG A 76 -33.65 -12.54 8.95
CA ARG A 76 -33.42 -13.99 8.87
C ARG A 76 -34.67 -14.87 8.91
N LYS A 77 -35.87 -14.33 9.07
CA LYS A 77 -37.14 -15.02 8.78
C LYS A 77 -37.22 -15.33 7.28
N ARG A 78 -37.90 -16.41 6.90
CA ARG A 78 -38.10 -16.80 5.50
C ARG A 78 -39.60 -16.95 5.24
N PRO A 79 -40.19 -16.15 4.32
CA PRO A 79 -39.57 -15.00 3.66
C PRO A 79 -39.19 -13.88 4.66
N CYS A 80 -38.14 -13.12 4.35
CA CYS A 80 -37.61 -12.07 5.23
C CYS A 80 -38.42 -10.78 5.09
N SER A 81 -38.53 -9.96 6.15
CA SER A 81 -39.38 -8.75 6.12
C SER A 81 -38.99 -7.76 5.02
N ASN A 82 -37.69 -7.67 4.69
CA ASN A 82 -37.20 -6.81 3.61
C ASN A 82 -37.57 -7.35 2.22
N CYS A 83 -37.59 -8.66 2.01
CA CYS A 83 -38.04 -9.26 0.75
C CYS A 83 -39.54 -9.08 0.56
N ILE A 84 -40.33 -9.24 1.62
CA ILE A 84 -41.77 -8.98 1.60
C ILE A 84 -42.04 -7.52 1.23
N ARG A 85 -41.39 -6.57 1.90
CA ARG A 85 -41.56 -5.13 1.63
C ARG A 85 -41.22 -4.73 0.20
N ARG A 86 -40.31 -5.47 -0.45
CA ARG A 86 -39.89 -5.25 -1.83
C ARG A 86 -40.75 -5.99 -2.87
N GLY A 87 -41.81 -6.68 -2.45
CA GLY A 87 -42.64 -7.49 -3.34
C GLY A 87 -41.94 -8.75 -3.86
N LYS A 88 -40.85 -9.18 -3.22
CA LYS A 88 -40.00 -10.32 -3.62
C LYS A 88 -40.01 -11.45 -2.60
N GLY A 89 -41.15 -11.65 -1.92
CA GLY A 89 -41.29 -12.69 -0.90
C GLY A 89 -41.04 -14.09 -1.46
N SER A 90 -41.54 -14.37 -2.66
CA SER A 90 -41.38 -15.64 -3.38
C SER A 90 -39.94 -15.94 -3.80
N GLU A 91 -39.08 -14.93 -3.97
CA GLU A 91 -37.67 -15.07 -4.33
C GLU A 91 -36.75 -15.21 -3.09
N CYS A 92 -37.30 -15.15 -1.87
CA CYS A 92 -36.53 -15.15 -0.63
C CYS A 92 -36.04 -16.55 -0.26
N CYS A 93 -34.89 -16.95 -0.81
CA CYS A 93 -34.25 -18.23 -0.56
C CYS A 93 -32.92 -18.08 0.19
N ASP A 94 -32.50 -19.16 0.86
CA ASP A 94 -31.16 -19.25 1.42
C ASP A 94 -30.12 -19.38 0.30
N PRO A 95 -28.92 -18.78 0.46
CA PRO A 95 -27.85 -19.02 -0.49
C PRO A 95 -27.51 -20.52 -0.51
N PRO A 96 -27.26 -21.12 -1.69
CA PRO A 96 -26.97 -22.55 -1.79
C PRO A 96 -25.76 -22.91 -0.91
N ALA A 97 -25.92 -23.95 -0.09
CA ALA A 97 -24.87 -24.42 0.81
C ALA A 97 -23.68 -24.92 -0.02
N GLY A 98 -22.62 -24.12 -0.09
CA GLY A 98 -21.40 -24.46 -0.83
C GLY A 98 -21.21 -23.77 -2.17
N GLY A 99 -22.12 -22.87 -2.59
CA GLY A 99 -21.88 -22.04 -3.77
C GLY A 99 -20.73 -21.06 -3.52
N SER A 100 -19.67 -21.14 -4.34
CA SER A 100 -18.59 -20.16 -4.33
C SER A 100 -19.17 -18.79 -4.62
N TRP A 101 -18.94 -17.84 -3.71
CA TRP A 101 -19.32 -16.43 -3.89
C TRP A 101 -18.87 -15.85 -5.25
N ALA A 102 -17.79 -16.40 -5.82
CA ALA A 102 -17.26 -15.97 -7.11
C ALA A 102 -18.29 -16.10 -8.24
N GLU A 103 -19.11 -17.16 -8.29
CA GLU A 103 -20.08 -17.40 -9.38
C GLU A 103 -21.25 -16.41 -9.34
N LEU A 104 -21.71 -16.04 -8.13
CA LEU A 104 -22.77 -15.05 -7.93
C LEU A 104 -22.28 -13.62 -8.21
N GLU A 105 -21.02 -13.34 -7.88
CA GLU A 105 -20.38 -12.06 -8.16
C GLU A 105 -20.06 -11.90 -9.66
N GLU A 106 -19.67 -12.96 -10.36
CA GLU A 106 -19.43 -12.97 -11.80
C GLU A 106 -20.70 -12.58 -12.59
N ARG A 107 -21.88 -13.10 -12.21
CA ARG A 107 -23.17 -12.68 -12.80
C ARG A 107 -23.52 -11.21 -12.54
N ARG A 108 -23.01 -10.62 -11.45
CA ARG A 108 -23.20 -9.19 -11.14
C ARG A 108 -22.22 -8.31 -11.94
N LEU A 109 -20.97 -8.74 -12.08
CA LEU A 109 -19.92 -8.02 -12.81
C LEU A 109 -20.25 -7.88 -14.31
N VAL A 110 -20.92 -8.87 -14.90
CA VAL A 110 -21.44 -8.77 -16.28
C VAL A 110 -22.45 -7.63 -16.46
N ARG A 111 -23.14 -7.19 -15.40
CA ARG A 111 -24.12 -6.08 -15.45
C ARG A 111 -23.55 -4.69 -15.10
N LEU A 112 -22.33 -4.59 -14.60
CA LEU A 112 -21.74 -3.34 -14.07
C LEU A 112 -20.59 -2.81 -14.93
N SER A 113 -20.54 -3.13 -16.22
CA SER A 113 -19.43 -2.85 -17.14
C SER A 113 -19.14 -1.36 -17.43
N SER A 114 -19.78 -0.40 -16.77
CA SER A 114 -19.45 1.03 -16.80
C SER A 114 -18.43 1.40 -15.70
N SER A 115 -17.33 2.06 -16.08
CA SER A 115 -16.25 2.54 -15.20
C SER A 115 -16.77 3.24 -13.92
N SER A 116 -16.24 2.87 -12.75
CA SER A 116 -16.67 3.40 -11.45
C SER A 116 -15.70 4.49 -10.95
N THR A 117 -16.18 5.72 -10.85
CA THR A 117 -15.52 6.84 -10.15
C THR A 117 -16.17 7.02 -8.79
N ILE A 118 -15.37 7.01 -7.71
CA ILE A 118 -15.84 7.33 -6.36
C ILE A 118 -15.34 8.72 -6.00
N GLN A 119 -16.25 9.69 -5.91
CA GLN A 119 -15.97 11.01 -5.32
C GLN A 119 -16.12 10.94 -3.80
N GLN A 120 -15.21 11.55 -3.04
CA GLN A 120 -15.39 11.67 -1.59
C GLN A 120 -16.46 12.72 -1.27
N PRO A 121 -17.20 12.57 -0.16
CA PRO A 121 -18.07 13.62 0.36
C PRO A 121 -17.22 14.85 0.70
N GLU A 122 -17.61 16.00 0.15
CA GLU A 122 -16.95 17.28 0.39
C GLU A 122 -17.09 17.69 1.86
N THR A 123 -15.97 17.78 2.59
CA THR A 123 -15.91 18.50 3.86
C THR A 123 -15.55 19.95 3.55
N PRO A 124 -16.38 20.96 3.88
CA PRO A 124 -16.10 22.35 3.54
C PRO A 124 -15.03 22.91 4.48
N LEU A 125 -13.85 23.21 3.94
CA LEU A 125 -12.83 24.03 4.58
C LEU A 125 -12.41 25.11 3.60
N ALA A 126 -12.51 26.37 4.03
CA ALA A 126 -12.15 27.54 3.25
C ALA A 126 -10.67 27.52 2.86
N ALA A 127 -10.38 27.89 1.62
CA ALA A 127 -9.03 27.91 1.07
C ALA A 127 -8.24 29.14 1.56
N PRO A 128 -7.02 28.98 2.10
CA PRO A 128 -6.11 30.09 2.29
C PRO A 128 -5.39 30.44 0.99
N SER A 129 -5.19 31.74 0.76
CA SER A 129 -4.43 32.28 -0.36
C SER A 129 -2.92 32.13 -0.10
N HIS A 130 -2.22 31.49 -1.04
CA HIS A 130 -0.75 31.44 -1.17
C HIS A 130 -0.01 30.96 0.09
N VAL A 131 0.00 29.64 0.30
CA VAL A 131 0.72 28.99 1.38
C VAL A 131 1.81 28.11 0.80
N ASP A 132 3.04 28.35 1.23
CA ASP A 132 4.16 27.44 0.98
C ASP A 132 3.85 26.16 1.77
N VAL A 133 3.39 25.11 1.08
CA VAL A 133 2.71 23.92 1.65
C VAL A 133 3.51 23.21 2.73
N TRP A 134 4.80 23.51 2.82
CA TRP A 134 5.73 22.92 3.75
C TRP A 134 6.11 23.83 4.93
N SER A 135 5.94 25.16 4.82
CA SER A 135 6.29 26.09 5.90
C SER A 135 5.33 25.98 7.09
N ASP A 136 4.04 25.80 6.82
CA ASP A 136 3.01 25.81 7.87
C ASP A 136 3.05 24.56 8.76
N PHE A 137 3.63 23.46 8.28
CA PHE A 137 3.80 22.24 9.08
C PHE A 137 5.03 22.27 10.00
N ALA A 138 5.98 23.16 9.76
CA ALA A 138 7.26 23.19 10.48
C ALA A 138 7.18 23.87 11.88
N LEU A 139 6.07 24.53 12.23
CA LEU A 139 6.02 25.48 13.34
C LEU A 139 5.39 24.97 14.66
N SER A 140 5.03 23.69 14.80
CA SER A 140 4.21 23.23 15.95
C SER A 140 4.82 22.16 16.88
N SER A 141 6.03 21.65 16.69
CA SER A 141 6.57 20.61 17.61
C SER A 141 7.50 21.19 18.68
N ASP A 142 7.03 21.22 19.93
CA ASP A 142 7.83 21.64 21.07
C ASP A 142 8.83 20.53 21.49
N GLY A 143 10.07 20.92 21.75
CA GLY A 143 11.04 20.13 22.52
C GLY A 143 11.74 18.94 21.85
N SER A 144 11.13 17.74 21.88
CA SER A 144 11.90 16.48 21.91
C SER A 144 11.73 15.54 20.72
N ASP A 145 10.78 15.77 19.81
CA ASP A 145 10.52 14.89 18.65
C ASP A 145 10.76 15.55 17.27
N LYS A 146 11.70 16.51 17.24
CA LYS A 146 12.01 17.30 16.03
C LYS A 146 12.40 16.44 14.83
N GLN A 147 13.02 15.28 15.05
CA GLN A 147 13.48 14.41 13.96
C GLN A 147 12.32 13.80 13.17
N VAL A 148 11.27 13.31 13.83
CA VAL A 148 10.09 12.78 13.12
C VAL A 148 9.34 13.92 12.42
N GLY A 149 9.34 15.12 13.01
CA GLY A 149 8.75 16.32 12.41
C GLY A 149 9.25 16.62 11.00
N SER A 150 10.56 16.55 10.75
CA SER A 150 11.13 16.79 9.42
C SER A 150 10.66 15.79 8.34
N LEU A 151 10.35 14.55 8.73
CA LEU A 151 9.86 13.49 7.81
C LEU A 151 8.34 13.51 7.63
N TYR A 152 7.64 14.33 8.41
CA TYR A 152 6.18 14.41 8.39
C TYR A 152 5.59 14.72 6.99
N PRO A 153 6.14 15.65 6.19
CA PRO A 153 5.60 15.91 4.86
C PRO A 153 5.67 14.69 3.93
N LEU A 154 6.75 13.90 4.03
CA LEU A 154 6.91 12.67 3.27
C LEU A 154 5.88 11.61 3.71
N LEU A 155 5.67 11.46 5.01
CA LEU A 155 4.63 10.59 5.58
C LEU A 155 3.24 11.00 5.08
N VAL A 156 2.92 12.30 5.11
CA VAL A 156 1.64 12.83 4.62
C VAL A 156 1.48 12.53 3.13
N LYS A 157 2.47 12.88 2.30
CA LYS A 157 2.44 12.62 0.85
C LYS A 157 2.18 11.14 0.55
N MET A 158 2.88 10.22 1.22
CA MET A 158 2.73 8.78 0.99
C MET A 158 1.38 8.24 1.49
N SER A 159 0.91 8.72 2.64
CA SER A 159 -0.43 8.39 3.14
C SER A 159 -1.50 8.85 2.15
N GLN A 160 -1.39 10.07 1.63
CA GLN A 160 -2.31 10.64 0.64
C GLN A 160 -2.24 9.90 -0.71
N ALA A 161 -1.07 9.36 -1.07
CA ALA A 161 -0.94 8.43 -2.20
C ALA A 161 -1.65 7.07 -1.98
N GLY A 162 -2.14 6.81 -0.76
CA GLY A 162 -3.00 5.69 -0.40
C GLY A 162 -2.35 4.66 0.54
N TYR A 163 -1.07 4.83 0.88
CA TYR A 163 -0.36 3.88 1.72
C TYR A 163 -0.80 3.93 3.19
N CYS A 164 -0.65 2.81 3.89
CA CYS A 164 -1.04 2.67 5.28
C CYS A 164 -0.20 3.56 6.19
N LYS A 165 -0.83 4.57 6.81
CA LYS A 165 -0.16 5.50 7.75
C LYS A 165 0.55 4.75 8.87
N THR A 166 -0.09 3.71 9.43
CA THR A 166 0.49 2.89 10.50
C THR A 166 1.75 2.16 10.03
N SER A 167 1.72 1.54 8.83
CA SER A 167 2.91 0.86 8.28
C SER A 167 4.05 1.83 8.00
N LEU A 168 3.75 3.02 7.45
CA LEU A 168 4.75 4.06 7.21
C LEU A 168 5.39 4.55 8.51
N LEU A 169 4.57 4.81 9.54
CA LEU A 169 5.05 5.21 10.86
C LEU A 169 5.90 4.14 11.51
N MET A 170 5.48 2.88 11.44
CA MET A 170 6.28 1.75 11.93
C MET A 170 7.64 1.69 11.24
N MET A 171 7.66 1.77 9.91
CA MET A 171 8.91 1.79 9.13
C MET A 171 9.84 2.94 9.56
N ILE A 172 9.30 4.16 9.67
CA ILE A 172 10.07 5.35 10.09
C ILE A 172 10.57 5.21 11.54
N ASN A 173 9.75 4.68 12.43
CA ASN A 173 10.14 4.47 13.81
C ASN A 173 11.23 3.39 13.95
N SER A 174 11.19 2.38 13.07
CA SER A 174 12.15 1.28 13.09
C SER A 174 13.44 1.53 12.32
N MET A 175 13.53 2.51 11.41
CA MET A 175 14.73 2.72 10.57
C MET A 175 16.03 3.12 11.32
N GLY A 176 16.00 3.23 12.64
CA GLY A 176 17.16 3.59 13.45
C GLY A 176 17.58 5.07 13.33
N PRO A 177 18.42 5.58 14.24
CA PRO A 177 18.76 7.00 14.30
C PRO A 177 19.62 7.46 13.13
N ASP A 178 20.54 6.63 12.63
CA ASP A 178 21.47 7.02 11.56
C ASP A 178 20.77 7.25 10.22
N ILE A 179 19.89 6.31 9.82
CA ILE A 179 19.10 6.41 8.59
C ILE A 179 18.09 7.55 8.74
N ARG A 180 17.42 7.66 9.90
CA ARG A 180 16.48 8.75 10.16
C ARG A 180 17.17 10.11 10.03
N SER A 181 18.31 10.31 10.68
CA SER A 181 19.10 11.54 10.59
C SER A 181 19.52 11.86 9.14
N ALA A 182 19.97 10.85 8.38
CA ALA A 182 20.28 11.03 6.96
C ALA A 182 19.05 11.44 6.14
N MET A 183 17.89 10.80 6.37
CA MET A 183 16.63 11.15 5.72
C MET A 183 16.15 12.56 6.09
N CYS A 184 16.23 12.95 7.36
CA CYS A 184 15.91 14.30 7.84
C CYS A 184 16.73 15.34 7.09
N ALA A 185 18.06 15.14 7.03
CA ALA A 185 18.96 16.04 6.32
C ALA A 185 18.60 16.15 4.83
N VAL A 186 18.27 15.04 4.17
CA VAL A 186 17.81 15.04 2.77
C VAL A 186 16.54 15.86 2.61
N VAL A 187 15.51 15.60 3.41
CA VAL A 187 14.23 16.33 3.31
C VAL A 187 14.45 17.82 3.60
N GLU A 188 15.19 18.17 4.64
CA GLU A 188 15.49 19.57 4.97
C GLU A 188 16.29 20.29 3.87
N GLY A 189 17.29 19.62 3.29
CA GLY A 189 18.09 20.19 2.18
C GLY A 189 17.24 20.44 0.94
N ILE A 190 16.36 19.49 0.63
CA ILE A 190 15.34 19.60 -0.42
C ILE A 190 14.42 20.80 -0.14
N MET A 191 13.96 20.94 1.10
CA MET A 191 13.02 21.99 1.47
C MET A 191 13.60 23.40 1.53
N LYS A 192 14.92 23.52 1.74
CA LYS A 192 15.61 24.82 1.75
C LYS A 192 15.93 25.34 0.35
N LYS A 193 15.93 24.49 -0.68
CA LYS A 193 16.28 24.88 -2.05
C LYS A 193 15.04 25.37 -2.81
N PRO A 194 15.03 26.61 -3.34
CA PRO A 194 13.90 27.09 -4.13
C PRO A 194 13.76 26.24 -5.39
N ILE A 195 12.52 25.98 -5.83
CA ILE A 195 12.21 25.07 -6.95
C ILE A 195 13.00 25.44 -8.23
N SER A 196 13.32 26.71 -8.43
CA SER A 196 14.14 27.20 -9.55
C SER A 196 15.57 26.64 -9.58
N ASP A 197 16.13 26.33 -8.43
CA ASP A 197 17.53 25.93 -8.27
C ASP A 197 17.70 24.41 -8.40
N TRP A 198 16.58 23.70 -8.47
CA TRP A 198 16.58 22.30 -8.80
C TRP A 198 17.01 22.16 -10.24
N ARG A 199 18.27 21.75 -10.41
CA ARG A 199 18.70 21.19 -11.69
C ARG A 199 17.77 20.02 -11.97
N VAL A 200 16.83 20.21 -12.90
CA VAL A 200 16.14 19.10 -13.57
C VAL A 200 17.23 18.12 -13.91
N GLY A 201 17.18 16.92 -13.34
CA GLY A 201 18.34 16.03 -13.35
C GLY A 201 18.79 15.87 -14.79
N ALA A 202 19.94 16.47 -15.15
CA ALA A 202 20.51 16.34 -16.50
C ALA A 202 20.78 14.86 -16.83
N SER A 203 20.72 13.99 -15.81
CA SER A 203 20.87 12.55 -15.90
C SER A 203 19.62 11.79 -16.37
N LEU A 204 18.41 12.36 -16.28
CA LEU A 204 17.16 11.67 -16.68
C LEU A 204 16.61 12.06 -18.05
N SER A 205 16.97 13.23 -18.59
CA SER A 205 16.55 13.65 -19.94
C SER A 205 17.21 12.83 -21.06
N ALA A 206 18.33 12.16 -20.78
CA ALA A 206 18.81 11.03 -21.56
C ALA A 206 17.99 9.78 -21.22
N ALA A 207 16.67 9.84 -21.42
CA ALA A 207 15.84 8.65 -21.45
C ALA A 207 16.38 7.74 -22.55
N ASN A 208 16.71 6.49 -22.23
CA ASN A 208 17.01 5.50 -23.26
C ASN A 208 15.88 5.54 -24.29
N SER A 209 16.19 5.29 -25.57
CA SER A 209 15.18 5.34 -26.66
C SER A 209 13.91 4.55 -26.32
N SER A 210 14.06 3.44 -25.57
CA SER A 210 12.97 2.64 -25.00
C SER A 210 12.01 3.44 -24.10
N ASP A 211 12.50 4.24 -23.17
CA ASP A 211 11.66 4.98 -22.21
C ASP A 211 10.93 6.14 -22.89
N ALA A 212 11.60 6.82 -23.83
CA ALA A 212 10.97 7.87 -24.63
C ALA A 212 9.83 7.33 -25.50
N VAL A 213 10.02 6.13 -26.10
CA VAL A 213 8.97 5.43 -26.84
C VAL A 213 7.83 5.01 -25.91
N TYR A 214 8.13 4.51 -24.72
CA TYR A 214 7.13 4.14 -23.73
C TYR A 214 6.27 5.34 -23.31
N LEU A 215 6.88 6.51 -23.08
CA LEU A 215 6.19 7.75 -22.73
C LEU A 215 5.26 8.25 -23.83
N ARG A 216 5.71 8.27 -25.09
CA ARG A 216 4.86 8.67 -26.23
C ARG A 216 3.67 7.75 -26.40
N ASN A 217 3.84 6.48 -26.08
CA ASN A 217 2.79 5.48 -26.20
C ASN A 217 1.96 5.33 -24.94
N PHE A 218 2.23 6.07 -23.87
CA PHE A 218 1.55 5.88 -22.59
C PHE A 218 0.02 6.02 -22.68
N ALA A 219 -0.46 7.02 -23.43
CA ALA A 219 -1.88 7.19 -23.70
C ALA A 219 -2.49 5.98 -24.45
N LYS A 220 -1.77 5.44 -25.45
CA LYS A 220 -2.17 4.24 -26.19
C LYS A 220 -2.07 2.96 -25.37
N LEU A 221 -1.14 2.90 -24.43
CA LEU A 221 -0.91 1.77 -23.53
C LEU A 221 -2.02 1.65 -22.49
N LYS A 222 -2.61 2.77 -22.04
CA LYS A 222 -3.78 2.77 -21.15
C LYS A 222 -4.97 2.00 -21.73
N GLU A 223 -5.08 1.94 -23.05
CA GLU A 223 -6.23 1.33 -23.73
C GLU A 223 -6.01 -0.13 -24.15
N SER A 224 -4.76 -0.61 -24.22
CA SER A 224 -4.44 -1.79 -25.03
C SER A 224 -3.88 -3.02 -24.30
N LYS A 225 -3.50 -2.94 -23.01
CA LYS A 225 -2.83 -4.08 -22.33
C LYS A 225 -3.44 -4.45 -20.98
N LEU A 226 -3.87 -5.71 -20.85
CA LEU A 226 -4.23 -6.35 -19.58
C LEU A 226 -3.04 -6.44 -18.59
N SER A 227 -1.80 -6.34 -19.08
CA SER A 227 -0.57 -6.42 -18.28
C SER A 227 -0.14 -5.10 -17.64
N LEU A 228 -0.84 -4.00 -17.94
CA LEU A 228 -0.54 -2.67 -17.41
C LEU A 228 -1.61 -2.25 -16.42
N GLY A 229 -1.19 -1.93 -15.19
CA GLY A 229 -2.03 -1.28 -14.20
C GLY A 229 -1.58 0.15 -13.95
N TYR A 230 -2.50 1.08 -13.73
CA TYR A 230 -2.17 2.41 -13.23
C TYR A 230 -3.07 2.83 -12.06
N TRP A 231 -2.56 3.79 -11.29
CA TRP A 231 -3.34 4.62 -10.38
C TRP A 231 -2.94 6.08 -10.55
N THR A 232 -3.90 6.99 -10.39
CA THR A 232 -3.68 8.43 -10.46
C THR A 232 -4.17 9.07 -9.18
N VAL A 233 -3.30 9.84 -8.54
CA VAL A 233 -3.64 10.67 -7.38
C VAL A 233 -3.81 12.10 -7.89
N HIS A 234 -4.99 12.67 -7.68
CA HIS A 234 -5.25 14.08 -7.95
C HIS A 234 -5.08 14.86 -6.66
N TRP A 235 -4.35 15.97 -6.73
CA TRP A 235 -3.97 16.79 -5.60
C TRP A 235 -4.75 18.10 -5.66
N ARG A 236 -5.19 18.58 -4.49
CA ARG A 236 -5.78 19.92 -4.41
C ARG A 236 -4.73 20.98 -4.77
N PRO A 237 -5.08 22.00 -5.56
CA PRO A 237 -4.16 23.09 -5.88
C PRO A 237 -3.59 23.72 -4.62
N GLY A 238 -2.26 23.87 -4.56
CA GLY A 238 -1.59 24.50 -3.43
C GLY A 238 -1.59 23.66 -2.15
N GLY A 239 -1.73 22.32 -2.22
CA GLY A 239 -1.63 21.46 -1.05
C GLY A 239 -1.14 20.05 -1.37
N MET A 240 -0.69 19.32 -0.34
CA MET A 240 -0.37 17.89 -0.38
C MET A 240 -1.60 17.02 -0.05
N LEU A 241 -2.81 17.58 -0.13
CA LEU A 241 -4.04 16.86 0.15
C LEU A 241 -4.57 16.24 -1.13
N ARG A 242 -4.85 14.94 -1.08
CA ARG A 242 -5.51 14.24 -2.17
C ARG A 242 -6.94 14.73 -2.32
N GLU A 243 -7.31 15.08 -3.54
CA GLU A 243 -8.68 15.38 -3.96
C GLU A 243 -9.43 14.10 -4.32
N LYS A 244 -8.84 13.28 -5.21
CA LYS A 244 -9.39 11.98 -5.62
C LYS A 244 -8.27 11.01 -6.01
N ILE A 245 -8.61 9.74 -6.05
CA ILE A 245 -7.74 8.68 -6.56
C ILE A 245 -8.50 7.85 -7.59
N GLU A 246 -7.82 7.54 -8.68
CA GLU A 246 -8.34 6.71 -9.77
C GLU A 246 -7.49 5.46 -9.89
N ILE A 247 -8.12 4.31 -10.14
CA ILE A 247 -7.43 3.03 -10.28
C ILE A 247 -7.96 2.30 -11.51
N SER A 248 -7.03 1.81 -12.32
CA SER A 248 -7.35 0.99 -13.49
C SER A 248 -7.74 -0.44 -13.11
N LYS A 249 -8.52 -1.09 -13.98
CA LYS A 249 -8.80 -2.54 -13.86
C LYS A 249 -7.52 -3.39 -13.96
N GLY A 250 -6.57 -2.97 -14.82
CA GLY A 250 -5.29 -3.66 -14.99
C GLY A 250 -4.46 -3.74 -13.70
N LEU A 251 -4.56 -2.75 -12.82
CA LEU A 251 -3.88 -2.79 -11.52
C LEU A 251 -4.46 -3.89 -10.62
N GLY A 252 -5.77 -4.14 -10.70
CA GLY A 252 -6.42 -5.27 -10.04
C GLY A 252 -5.88 -6.61 -10.50
N HIS A 253 -5.75 -6.81 -11.81
CA HIS A 253 -5.16 -8.02 -12.38
C HIS A 253 -3.70 -8.20 -11.94
N LEU A 254 -2.89 -7.14 -12.02
CA LEU A 254 -1.47 -7.18 -11.66
C LEU A 254 -1.27 -7.54 -10.19
N LEU A 255 -2.08 -6.96 -9.30
CA LEU A 255 -1.99 -7.19 -7.85
C LEU A 255 -2.82 -8.39 -7.36
N LYS A 256 -3.49 -9.11 -8.27
CA LYS A 256 -4.43 -10.20 -7.97
C LYS A 256 -5.49 -9.78 -6.92
N ARG A 257 -6.05 -8.58 -7.07
CA ARG A 257 -7.06 -7.98 -6.17
C ARG A 257 -8.19 -7.35 -6.96
N ASN A 258 -9.36 -7.23 -6.34
CA ASN A 258 -10.47 -6.50 -6.95
C ASN A 258 -10.10 -4.99 -7.04
N PRO A 259 -10.23 -4.33 -8.21
CA PRO A 259 -9.94 -2.89 -8.34
C PRO A 259 -10.70 -2.01 -7.34
N GLU A 260 -11.95 -2.34 -7.00
CA GLU A 260 -12.73 -1.61 -5.99
C GLU A 260 -12.14 -1.79 -4.59
N GLU A 261 -11.60 -2.97 -4.27
CA GLU A 261 -10.89 -3.19 -3.00
C GLU A 261 -9.62 -2.35 -2.93
N ILE A 262 -8.82 -2.32 -4.01
CA ILE A 262 -7.62 -1.49 -4.09
C ILE A 262 -8.01 -0.01 -3.91
N LEU A 263 -9.04 0.45 -4.63
CA LEU A 263 -9.52 1.83 -4.57
C LEU A 263 -10.00 2.18 -3.16
N SER A 264 -10.82 1.31 -2.55
CA SER A 264 -11.32 1.51 -1.19
C SER A 264 -10.18 1.60 -0.18
N ARG A 265 -9.18 0.72 -0.25
CA ARG A 265 -8.04 0.74 0.69
C ARG A 265 -7.15 1.95 0.47
N ALA A 266 -6.88 2.32 -0.78
CA ALA A 266 -6.08 3.49 -1.09
C ALA A 266 -6.80 4.78 -0.65
N ALA A 267 -8.12 4.89 -0.90
CA ALA A 267 -8.95 5.99 -0.42
C ALA A 267 -8.98 6.08 1.11
N SER A 268 -8.92 4.96 1.84
CA SER A 268 -8.82 4.96 3.31
C SER A 268 -7.40 5.08 3.85
N CYS A 269 -6.37 5.23 3.01
CA CYS A 269 -4.97 5.21 3.44
C CYS A 269 -4.63 3.91 4.22
N GLU A 270 -5.07 2.77 3.69
CA GLU A 270 -4.91 1.42 4.25
C GLU A 270 -4.21 0.45 3.28
N PHE A 271 -3.57 0.98 2.24
CA PHE A 271 -2.81 0.17 1.32
C PHE A 271 -1.46 -0.22 1.94
N GLU A 272 -1.29 -1.49 2.28
CA GLU A 272 -0.07 -2.01 2.88
C GLU A 272 1.15 -1.80 1.96
N LEU A 273 2.34 -1.69 2.55
CA LEU A 273 3.57 -1.56 1.77
C LEU A 273 3.75 -2.78 0.85
N PRO A 274 4.03 -2.57 -0.46
CA PRO A 274 4.12 -3.66 -1.43
C PRO A 274 5.49 -4.39 -1.41
N SER A 275 6.46 -3.89 -0.66
CA SER A 275 7.86 -4.33 -0.62
C SER A 275 8.40 -4.33 0.82
N SER A 276 9.67 -4.70 1.02
CA SER A 276 10.35 -4.62 2.32
C SER A 276 10.50 -3.16 2.79
N ASP A 277 10.81 -2.96 4.08
CA ASP A 277 11.03 -1.62 4.63
C ASP A 277 12.21 -0.92 3.91
N LEU A 278 13.29 -1.66 3.66
CA LEU A 278 14.47 -1.15 2.96
C LEU A 278 14.18 -0.76 1.50
N GLU A 279 13.45 -1.61 0.79
CA GLU A 279 13.08 -1.34 -0.61
C GLU A 279 12.09 -0.19 -0.70
N PHE A 280 11.14 -0.09 0.23
CA PHE A 280 10.21 1.03 0.29
C PHE A 280 10.92 2.34 0.67
N LEU A 281 11.92 2.31 1.56
CA LEU A 281 12.79 3.47 1.81
C LEU A 281 13.48 3.94 0.53
N CYS A 282 13.97 3.02 -0.30
CA CYS A 282 14.58 3.36 -1.59
C CYS A 282 13.57 4.02 -2.55
N VAL A 283 12.31 3.56 -2.54
CA VAL A 283 11.22 4.22 -3.28
C VAL A 283 11.01 5.66 -2.81
N LEU A 284 11.08 5.93 -1.50
CA LEU A 284 10.99 7.29 -0.96
C LEU A 284 12.18 8.15 -1.38
N LEU A 285 13.40 7.59 -1.33
CA LEU A 285 14.61 8.27 -1.76
C LEU A 285 14.56 8.61 -3.25
N GLU A 286 14.04 7.72 -4.10
CA GLU A 286 13.87 7.99 -5.54
C GLU A 286 12.89 9.13 -5.78
N ASP A 287 11.77 9.14 -5.04
CA ASP A 287 10.76 10.19 -5.10
C ASP A 287 11.33 11.56 -4.69
N LEU A 288 12.26 11.58 -3.73
CA LEU A 288 12.98 12.78 -3.28
C LEU A 288 14.08 13.20 -4.26
N TYR A 289 14.84 12.24 -4.77
CA TYR A 289 15.92 12.49 -5.72
C TYR A 289 15.39 13.03 -7.05
N CYS A 290 14.26 12.49 -7.52
CA CYS A 290 13.59 12.88 -8.75
C CYS A 290 12.42 13.85 -8.46
N PHE A 291 12.50 14.65 -7.38
CA PHE A 291 11.38 15.49 -6.94
C PHE A 291 10.96 16.50 -8.02
N ALA A 292 11.93 17.16 -8.65
CA ALA A 292 11.71 18.14 -9.71
C ALA A 292 11.32 17.51 -11.06
N ASP A 293 11.59 16.22 -11.27
CA ASP A 293 11.31 15.57 -12.54
C ASP A 293 9.81 15.28 -12.67
N THR A 294 9.25 15.68 -13.81
CA THR A 294 7.85 15.41 -14.13
C THR A 294 7.63 13.96 -14.51
N THR A 295 8.69 13.23 -14.84
CA THR A 295 8.63 11.85 -15.29
C THR A 295 9.76 11.07 -14.66
N MET A 296 9.46 9.91 -14.09
CA MET A 296 10.47 9.01 -13.53
C MET A 296 10.08 7.56 -13.81
N VAL A 297 11.08 6.74 -14.14
CA VAL A 297 10.93 5.30 -14.27
C VAL A 297 11.71 4.66 -13.13
N ARG A 298 11.06 3.76 -12.40
CA ARG A 298 11.70 2.95 -11.37
C ARG A 298 11.39 1.49 -11.54
N TYR A 299 12.21 0.67 -10.91
CA TYR A 299 12.16 -0.77 -10.95
C TYR A 299 12.13 -1.29 -9.52
N GLY A 300 11.36 -2.34 -9.26
CA GLY A 300 11.30 -2.92 -7.93
C GLY A 300 10.55 -4.24 -7.89
N ARG A 301 10.50 -4.83 -6.70
CA ARG A 301 9.72 -6.02 -6.40
C ARG A 301 8.42 -5.61 -5.74
N VAL A 302 7.35 -6.31 -6.12
CA VAL A 302 6.04 -6.19 -5.47
C VAL A 302 5.61 -7.57 -5.01
N CYS A 303 5.27 -7.67 -3.73
CA CYS A 303 4.65 -8.87 -3.18
C CYS A 303 3.13 -8.72 -3.27
N ARG A 304 2.53 -9.55 -4.11
CA ARG A 304 1.07 -9.65 -4.20
C ARG A 304 0.56 -10.18 -2.87
N ARG A 305 -0.66 -9.81 -2.49
CA ARG A 305 -1.26 -10.28 -1.23
C ARG A 305 -2.53 -11.04 -1.52
N CYS A 306 -2.58 -12.27 -1.03
CA CYS A 306 -3.74 -13.14 -1.12
C CYS A 306 -4.85 -12.69 -0.15
N PRO A 307 -6.11 -13.13 -0.37
CA PRO A 307 -7.18 -12.95 0.60
C PRO A 307 -6.74 -13.38 2.01
N GLY A 308 -7.01 -12.55 3.02
CA GLY A 308 -6.56 -12.79 4.40
C GLY A 308 -5.16 -12.22 4.73
N SER A 309 -4.65 -11.27 3.94
CA SER A 309 -3.39 -10.54 4.19
C SER A 309 -2.13 -11.41 4.21
N LYS A 310 -2.18 -12.62 3.65
CA LYS A 310 -0.98 -13.45 3.48
C LYS A 310 -0.13 -12.93 2.32
N LEU A 311 1.19 -12.94 2.49
CA LEU A 311 2.14 -12.64 1.41
C LEU A 311 2.02 -13.71 0.32
N GLY A 312 1.67 -13.28 -0.88
CA GLY A 312 1.51 -14.09 -2.08
C GLY A 312 2.77 -14.08 -2.93
N GLU A 313 2.64 -14.33 -4.23
CA GLU A 313 3.77 -14.32 -5.16
C GLU A 313 4.42 -12.93 -5.27
N SER A 314 5.74 -12.93 -5.35
CA SER A 314 6.54 -11.76 -5.69
C SER A 314 6.65 -11.64 -7.21
N CYS A 315 6.77 -10.42 -7.70
CA CYS A 315 7.02 -10.15 -9.11
C CYS A 315 7.86 -8.89 -9.27
N PHE A 316 8.59 -8.80 -10.37
CA PHE A 316 9.27 -7.57 -10.76
C PHE A 316 8.29 -6.64 -11.45
N VAL A 317 8.45 -5.35 -11.19
CA VAL A 317 7.66 -4.31 -11.81
C VAL A 317 8.54 -3.18 -12.32
N ARG A 318 8.14 -2.65 -13.48
CA ARG A 318 8.52 -1.31 -13.93
C ARG A 318 7.41 -0.36 -13.55
N VAL A 319 7.74 0.71 -12.82
CA VAL A 319 6.80 1.77 -12.45
C VAL A 319 7.20 3.07 -13.14
N LEU A 320 6.39 3.50 -14.10
CA LEU A 320 6.46 4.83 -14.68
C LEU A 320 5.59 5.78 -13.84
N SER A 321 6.18 6.85 -13.32
CA SER A 321 5.44 7.92 -12.66
C SER A 321 5.49 9.19 -13.50
N VAL A 322 4.32 9.80 -13.75
CA VAL A 322 4.15 11.05 -14.48
C VAL A 322 3.42 12.04 -13.58
N LYS A 323 4.06 13.18 -13.31
CA LYS A 323 3.53 14.31 -12.54
C LYS A 323 3.01 15.36 -13.51
N SER A 324 1.76 15.74 -13.34
CA SER A 324 1.16 16.90 -14.01
C SER A 324 1.28 18.10 -13.09
N ILE A 325 1.82 19.19 -13.62
CA ILE A 325 2.10 20.43 -12.90
C ILE A 325 1.38 21.56 -13.63
N ASP A 326 0.78 22.50 -12.89
CA ASP A 326 0.12 23.67 -13.48
C ASP A 326 1.11 24.79 -13.86
N GLU A 327 0.57 25.87 -14.42
CA GLU A 327 1.33 27.06 -14.80
C GLU A 327 2.05 27.70 -13.60
N GLN A 328 1.49 27.55 -12.39
CA GLN A 328 2.06 28.03 -11.13
C GLN A 328 3.06 27.05 -10.51
N LYS A 329 3.52 26.02 -11.25
CA LYS A 329 4.46 25.00 -10.79
C LYS A 329 3.95 24.14 -9.62
N ARG A 330 2.64 24.06 -9.43
CA ARG A 330 2.01 23.22 -8.39
C ARG A 330 1.67 21.84 -8.95
N LEU A 331 1.86 20.81 -8.14
CA LEU A 331 1.49 19.44 -8.49
C LEU A 331 -0.04 19.30 -8.55
N ILE A 332 -0.60 18.97 -9.72
CA ILE A 332 -2.04 18.75 -9.92
C ILE A 332 -2.37 17.26 -9.81
N SER A 333 -1.55 16.40 -10.42
CA SER A 333 -1.75 14.96 -10.36
C SER A 333 -0.45 14.19 -10.46
N SER A 334 -0.41 12.99 -9.90
CA SER A 334 0.65 12.01 -10.10
C SER A 334 0.04 10.69 -10.55
N THR A 335 0.32 10.30 -11.79
CA THR A 335 -0.08 9.02 -12.38
C THR A 335 1.09 8.06 -12.28
N HIS A 336 0.85 6.88 -11.70
CA HIS A 336 1.84 5.82 -11.60
C HIS A 336 1.32 4.60 -12.34
N SER A 337 2.15 4.05 -13.20
CA SER A 337 1.80 2.93 -14.07
C SER A 337 2.80 1.82 -13.89
N MET A 338 2.28 0.65 -13.59
CA MET A 338 2.99 -0.54 -13.18
C MET A 338 2.82 -1.61 -14.23
N GLU A 339 3.93 -2.10 -14.74
CA GLU A 339 4.03 -3.17 -15.71
C GLU A 339 4.84 -4.31 -15.11
N LEU A 340 4.40 -5.55 -15.33
CA LEU A 340 5.15 -6.73 -14.92
C LEU A 340 6.38 -6.92 -15.81
N LEU A 341 7.51 -7.21 -15.17
CA LEU A 341 8.72 -7.64 -15.85
C LEU A 341 8.95 -9.12 -15.62
N ASP A 342 9.50 -9.80 -16.63
CA ASP A 342 10.06 -11.12 -16.44
C ASP A 342 11.49 -11.03 -15.87
N ALA A 343 12.02 -12.19 -15.46
CA ALA A 343 13.36 -12.28 -14.88
C ALA A 343 14.47 -11.87 -15.86
N ASN A 344 14.30 -12.17 -17.15
CA ASN A 344 15.31 -11.86 -18.18
C ASN A 344 15.41 -10.34 -18.41
N ASP A 345 14.27 -9.65 -18.46
CA ASP A 345 14.24 -8.20 -18.59
C ASP A 345 14.80 -7.51 -17.34
N TRP A 346 14.55 -8.08 -16.15
CA TRP A 346 15.20 -7.62 -14.92
C TRP A 346 16.72 -7.78 -14.98
N ASP A 347 17.22 -8.95 -15.37
CA ASP A 347 18.66 -9.20 -15.45
C ASP A 347 19.33 -8.30 -16.48
N LYS A 348 18.71 -8.04 -17.65
CA LYS A 348 19.24 -7.07 -18.63
C LYS A 348 19.40 -5.68 -18.03
N LEU A 349 18.42 -5.22 -17.26
CA LEU A 349 18.47 -3.94 -16.54
C LEU A 349 19.55 -3.93 -15.46
N HIS A 350 19.74 -5.06 -14.78
CA HIS A 350 20.76 -5.17 -13.75
C HIS A 350 22.19 -5.12 -14.32
N HIS A 351 22.40 -5.69 -15.51
CA HIS A 351 23.71 -5.76 -16.15
C HIS A 351 24.10 -4.50 -16.94
N ASP A 352 23.14 -3.62 -17.27
CA ASP A 352 23.43 -2.36 -17.95
C ASP A 352 23.73 -1.25 -16.92
N PRO A 353 25.01 -0.86 -16.72
CA PRO A 353 25.40 0.14 -15.73
C PRO A 353 24.84 1.53 -16.04
N SER A 354 24.53 1.79 -17.31
CA SER A 354 23.91 3.06 -17.74
C SER A 354 22.41 3.12 -17.39
N SER A 355 21.79 1.95 -17.22
CA SER A 355 20.38 1.79 -16.86
C SER A 355 20.13 1.59 -15.37
N ASN A 356 21.19 1.32 -14.57
CA ASN A 356 21.09 1.02 -13.14
C ASN A 356 20.76 2.28 -12.31
N ARG A 357 19.58 2.84 -12.57
CA ARG A 357 19.03 4.07 -11.99
C ARG A 357 18.26 3.81 -10.70
N CYS A 358 17.89 2.55 -10.44
CA CYS A 358 17.15 2.21 -9.24
C CYS A 358 18.05 2.35 -8.00
N ILE A 359 17.61 3.17 -7.05
CA ILE A 359 18.36 3.43 -5.81
C ILE A 359 18.52 2.14 -5.00
N TYR A 360 17.53 1.25 -5.00
CA TYR A 360 17.62 -0.03 -4.32
C TYR A 360 18.78 -0.88 -4.88
N LEU A 361 18.88 -1.02 -6.20
CA LEU A 361 19.97 -1.78 -6.83
C LEU A 361 21.35 -1.15 -6.60
N GLN A 362 21.45 0.18 -6.68
CA GLN A 362 22.68 0.90 -6.36
C GLN A 362 23.11 0.68 -4.91
N LEU A 363 22.14 0.70 -3.98
CA LEU A 363 22.38 0.42 -2.57
C LEU A 363 22.86 -1.01 -2.36
N MET A 364 22.19 -2.01 -2.95
CA MET A 364 22.59 -3.41 -2.85
C MET A 364 24.00 -3.64 -3.40
N TYR A 365 24.32 -3.04 -4.55
CA TYR A 365 25.67 -3.07 -5.13
C TYR A 365 26.71 -2.43 -4.19
N SER A 366 26.40 -1.27 -3.59
CA SER A 366 27.30 -0.60 -2.63
C SER A 366 27.57 -1.41 -1.36
N MET A 367 26.67 -2.34 -1.03
CA MET A 367 26.83 -3.30 0.07
C MET A 367 27.54 -4.59 -0.37
N GLY A 368 27.96 -4.71 -1.63
CA GLY A 368 28.55 -5.93 -2.20
C GLY A 368 27.56 -7.09 -2.34
N VAL A 369 26.25 -6.80 -2.34
CA VAL A 369 25.21 -7.81 -2.50
C VAL A 369 24.80 -7.87 -3.96
N VAL A 370 25.24 -8.93 -4.64
CA VAL A 370 24.83 -9.27 -6.01
C VAL A 370 23.93 -10.49 -5.94
N ARG A 371 22.76 -10.40 -6.56
CA ARG A 371 21.76 -11.48 -6.61
C ARG A 371 21.19 -11.54 -8.02
N THR A 372 20.95 -12.74 -8.51
CA THR A 372 20.21 -12.98 -9.76
C THR A 372 18.73 -12.58 -9.62
N ALA A 373 18.02 -12.38 -10.73
CA ALA A 373 16.59 -12.14 -10.72
C ALA A 373 15.80 -13.23 -9.96
N GLU A 374 16.16 -14.50 -10.13
CA GLU A 374 15.50 -15.63 -9.46
C GLU A 374 15.70 -15.58 -7.94
N GLU A 375 16.95 -15.41 -7.48
CA GLU A 375 17.27 -15.26 -6.05
C GLU A 375 16.55 -14.06 -5.41
N LEU A 376 16.42 -12.95 -6.15
CA LEU A 376 15.70 -11.76 -5.68
C LEU A 376 14.21 -12.02 -5.47
N LEU A 377 13.56 -12.80 -6.33
CA LEU A 377 12.14 -13.16 -6.18
C LEU A 377 11.92 -14.16 -5.06
N ASP A 378 12.75 -15.19 -4.98
CA ASP A 378 12.67 -16.26 -3.98
C ASP A 378 12.85 -15.72 -2.57
N ARG A 379 13.80 -14.79 -2.40
CA ARG A 379 14.08 -14.18 -1.09
C ARG A 379 13.13 -13.05 -0.72
N HIS A 380 12.35 -12.49 -1.65
CA HIS A 380 11.59 -11.26 -1.38
C HIS A 380 10.65 -11.38 -0.17
N LYS A 381 10.01 -12.53 0.04
CA LYS A 381 9.18 -12.75 1.25
C LYS A 381 9.99 -12.76 2.53
N GLN A 382 11.18 -13.38 2.50
CA GLN A 382 12.10 -13.40 3.62
C GLN A 382 12.63 -11.98 3.89
N ASP A 383 12.98 -11.23 2.84
CA ASP A 383 13.42 -9.85 2.96
C ASP A 383 12.33 -8.98 3.61
N MET A 384 11.07 -9.09 3.16
CA MET A 384 9.93 -8.36 3.73
C MET A 384 9.67 -8.66 5.21
N LEU A 385 9.83 -9.91 5.62
CA LEU A 385 9.50 -10.36 6.97
C LEU A 385 10.69 -10.27 7.93
N PHE A 386 11.92 -10.34 7.43
CA PHE A 386 13.13 -10.57 8.21
C PHE A 386 14.30 -9.69 7.75
N ASP A 387 14.95 -10.04 6.63
CA ASP A 387 16.31 -9.57 6.31
C ASP A 387 16.39 -8.06 5.97
N GLU A 388 15.28 -7.48 5.52
CA GLU A 388 15.15 -6.08 5.11
C GLU A 388 14.03 -5.36 5.89
N ASN A 389 13.60 -5.93 7.02
CA ASN A 389 12.71 -5.28 7.97
C ASN A 389 13.53 -4.55 9.03
N PHE A 390 13.31 -3.24 9.22
CA PHE A 390 14.21 -2.46 10.08
C PHE A 390 14.14 -2.86 11.55
N ALA A 391 12.98 -3.28 12.05
CA ALA A 391 12.84 -3.72 13.44
C ALA A 391 13.69 -4.98 13.71
N ASN A 392 13.79 -5.87 12.72
CA ASN A 392 14.63 -7.07 12.82
C ASN A 392 16.12 -6.76 12.59
N MET A 393 16.44 -5.86 11.66
CA MET A 393 17.83 -5.41 11.44
C MET A 393 18.42 -4.78 12.71
N LEU A 394 17.64 -4.02 13.47
CA LEU A 394 18.08 -3.43 14.75
C LEU A 394 18.46 -4.46 15.81
N GLN A 395 17.84 -5.65 15.78
CA GLN A 395 18.06 -6.68 16.80
C GLN A 395 19.42 -7.37 16.65
N SER A 396 19.94 -7.52 15.42
CA SER A 396 21.20 -8.22 15.15
C SER A 396 22.38 -7.25 14.96
N GLN A 397 23.59 -7.71 15.24
CA GLN A 397 24.81 -6.92 14.99
C GLN A 397 25.02 -6.68 13.49
N GLU A 398 24.81 -7.71 12.68
CA GLU A 398 24.90 -7.63 11.22
C GLU A 398 23.86 -6.66 10.64
N GLY A 399 22.61 -6.73 11.10
CA GLY A 399 21.56 -5.80 10.66
C GLY A 399 21.89 -4.35 11.01
N ARG A 400 22.41 -4.07 12.22
CA ARG A 400 22.88 -2.72 12.59
C ARG A 400 24.03 -2.23 11.71
N TYR A 401 24.98 -3.11 11.37
CA TYR A 401 26.06 -2.78 10.45
C TYR A 401 25.52 -2.42 9.06
N ARG A 402 24.59 -3.22 8.52
CA ARG A 402 23.90 -2.93 7.26
C ARG A 402 23.16 -1.59 7.31
N MET A 403 22.44 -1.29 8.39
CA MET A 403 21.74 0.00 8.54
C MET A 403 22.70 1.20 8.53
N LYS A 404 23.89 1.06 9.13
CA LYS A 404 24.94 2.09 9.03
C LYS A 404 25.40 2.30 7.58
N LYS A 405 25.57 1.23 6.81
CA LYS A 405 25.88 1.29 5.37
C LYS A 405 24.78 1.96 4.55
N VAL A 406 23.51 1.70 4.88
CA VAL A 406 22.36 2.40 4.26
C VAL A 406 22.44 3.91 4.55
N ALA A 407 22.70 4.32 5.79
CA ALA A 407 22.84 5.73 6.14
C ALA A 407 24.03 6.41 5.43
N GLU A 408 25.20 5.75 5.38
CA GLU A 408 26.37 6.20 4.62
C GLU A 408 26.03 6.38 3.13
N PHE A 409 25.35 5.41 2.53
CA PHE A 409 24.91 5.47 1.14
C PHE A 409 23.99 6.67 0.90
N ILE A 410 22.98 6.91 1.75
CA ILE A 410 22.06 8.05 1.61
C ILE A 410 22.84 9.37 1.65
N ARG A 411 23.73 9.55 2.63
CA ARG A 411 24.53 10.79 2.75
C ARG A 411 25.39 11.01 1.51
N ASN A 412 26.05 9.96 1.01
CA ASN A 412 26.90 10.05 -0.18
C ASN A 412 26.08 10.33 -1.44
N LYS A 413 24.91 9.68 -1.59
CA LYS A 413 24.04 9.82 -2.76
C LYS A 413 23.46 11.24 -2.87
N PHE A 414 23.18 11.87 -1.73
CA PHE A 414 22.57 13.19 -1.65
C PHE A 414 23.56 14.31 -1.28
N SER A 415 24.87 14.04 -1.20
CA SER A 415 25.87 15.04 -0.77
C SER A 415 25.81 16.32 -1.62
N ALA A 416 25.75 16.17 -2.95
CA ALA A 416 25.62 17.30 -3.88
C ALA A 416 24.31 18.11 -3.70
N LEU A 417 23.26 17.47 -3.16
CA LEU A 417 22.01 18.17 -2.83
C LEU A 417 22.11 18.89 -1.48
N LEU A 418 23.01 18.46 -0.59
CA LEU A 418 23.19 18.99 0.77
C LEU A 418 24.28 20.06 0.89
N GLU A 419 25.14 20.22 -0.11
CA GLU A 419 26.15 21.29 -0.12
C GLU A 419 25.47 22.67 0.00
N PRO A 420 25.89 23.51 0.96
CA PRO A 420 25.41 24.88 1.08
C PRO A 420 25.82 25.64 -0.19
N VAL A 421 24.84 26.29 -0.82
CA VAL A 421 25.04 27.12 -2.02
C VAL A 421 25.89 28.34 -1.68
#